data_AF-A0A421J2T2-F1
#
_entry.id   AF-A0A421J2T2-F1
#
_cell.length_a   1.000
_cell.length_b   1.000
_cell.length_c   1.000
_cell.angle_alpha   90.00
_cell.angle_beta   90.00
_cell.angle_gamma   90.00
#
_symmetry.space_group_name_H-M   'P 1'
#
loop_
_entity.id
_entity.type
_entity.pdbx_description
1 polymer ?
#
loop_
_entity_poly.entity_id
_entity_poly.type
_entity_poly.pdbx_seq_one_letter_code
_entity_poly.pdbx_strand_id
1 'polypeptide(L)'
;MNRLFPEHSSSVSEPTHNISNAEYRGFFIYVLSSISLFVWIGWTVIPENILENYLYIEYYPDKYWTVAIPAYSLMLMVYIYIGMALYNTEVLTFAIDDVRNFVDSYTYMPEQTVPGSRSKYEKTIDYVWKAPSGVWDLPITLVNEVLYTDDNDE
;
A
#
# COMPACT_ATOMS: atom_id res chain seq x y z
N MET A 1 64.03 9.16 11.28
CA MET A 1 63.04 10.08 11.88
C MET A 1 61.71 9.82 11.18
N ASN A 2 60.89 8.96 11.77
CA ASN A 2 59.63 8.45 11.22
C ASN A 2 58.60 9.59 11.07
N ARG A 3 58.01 9.77 9.89
CA ARG A 3 56.71 10.46 9.76
C ARG A 3 55.63 9.39 9.66
N LEU A 4 55.02 9.10 10.81
CA LEU A 4 53.76 8.39 10.95
C LEU A 4 52.63 9.33 10.52
N PHE A 5 52.17 9.21 9.29
CA PHE A 5 50.83 9.62 8.90
C PHE A 5 50.13 8.38 8.36
N PRO A 6 49.10 7.85 9.04
CA PRO A 6 48.25 6.86 8.42
C PRO A 6 47.49 7.56 7.30
N GLU A 7 47.70 7.14 6.05
CA GLU A 7 46.76 7.39 4.98
C GLU A 7 45.42 6.79 5.44
N HIS A 8 44.53 7.65 5.88
CA HIS A 8 43.12 7.32 5.98
C HIS A 8 42.62 7.19 4.54
N SER A 9 42.87 6.03 3.92
CA SER A 9 42.08 5.56 2.81
C SER A 9 40.67 5.36 3.35
N SER A 10 39.89 6.44 3.34
CA SER A 10 38.45 6.34 3.24
C SER A 10 38.20 5.53 1.97
N SER A 11 38.17 4.20 2.13
CA SER A 11 37.42 3.34 1.24
C SER A 11 35.99 3.82 1.38
N VAL A 12 35.67 4.85 0.60
CA VAL A 12 34.32 5.15 0.19
C VAL A 12 33.81 3.81 -0.27
N SER A 13 32.92 3.24 0.53
CA SER A 13 32.06 2.17 0.08
C SER A 13 31.27 2.82 -1.04
N GLU A 14 31.79 2.75 -2.26
CA GLU A 14 30.98 3.05 -3.43
C GLU A 14 29.74 2.18 -3.25
N PRO A 15 28.54 2.77 -3.12
CA PRO A 15 27.34 1.97 -3.17
C PRO A 15 27.41 1.32 -4.54
N THR A 16 27.69 0.01 -4.55
CA THR A 16 27.69 -0.79 -5.76
C THR A 16 26.29 -0.66 -6.32
N HIS A 17 26.18 0.24 -7.30
CA HIS A 17 24.97 0.70 -7.90
C HIS A 17 24.35 -0.49 -8.65
N ASN A 18 23.59 -1.30 -7.91
CA ASN A 18 22.88 -2.48 -8.35
C ASN A 18 21.65 -2.16 -9.21
N ILE A 19 21.64 -0.98 -9.85
CA ILE A 19 20.52 -0.43 -10.62
C ILE A 19 20.46 -1.05 -12.02
N SER A 20 21.54 -1.66 -12.48
CA SER A 20 21.66 -2.19 -13.85
C SER A 20 20.71 -3.37 -14.14
N ASN A 21 20.56 -4.34 -13.23
CA ASN A 21 19.89 -5.61 -13.58
C ASN A 21 18.37 -5.51 -13.73
N ALA A 22 17.71 -4.59 -13.02
CA ALA A 22 16.25 -4.47 -13.06
C ALA A 22 15.77 -3.83 -14.37
N GLU A 23 16.49 -2.82 -14.85
CA GLU A 23 16.15 -2.06 -16.06
C GLU A 23 16.20 -2.94 -17.31
N TYR A 24 17.29 -3.72 -17.49
CA TYR A 24 17.42 -4.62 -18.63
C TYR A 24 16.37 -5.74 -18.64
N ARG A 25 15.98 -6.24 -17.47
CA ARG A 25 14.94 -7.28 -17.37
C ARG A 25 13.58 -6.73 -17.79
N GLY A 26 13.24 -5.52 -17.37
CA GLY A 26 12.00 -4.85 -17.80
C GLY A 26 11.98 -4.63 -19.30
N PHE A 27 13.08 -4.12 -19.87
CA PHE A 27 13.18 -3.91 -21.32
C PHE A 27 13.06 -5.21 -22.11
N PHE A 28 13.75 -6.28 -21.68
CA PHE A 28 13.68 -7.58 -22.33
C PHE A 28 12.27 -8.18 -22.30
N ILE A 29 11.61 -8.13 -21.13
CA ILE A 29 10.23 -8.62 -20.98
C ILE A 29 9.27 -7.80 -21.84
N TYR A 30 9.45 -6.47 -21.95
CA TYR A 30 8.65 -5.61 -22.81
C TYR A 30 8.78 -5.98 -24.28
N VAL A 31 10.01 -6.12 -24.79
CA VAL A 31 10.26 -6.50 -26.20
C VAL A 31 9.70 -7.89 -26.48
N LEU A 32 9.93 -8.86 -25.59
CA LEU A 32 9.42 -10.22 -25.71
C LEU A 32 7.89 -10.23 -25.73
N SER A 33 7.25 -9.55 -24.78
CA SER A 33 5.79 -9.45 -24.68
C SER A 33 5.18 -8.79 -25.91
N SER A 34 5.80 -7.74 -26.43
CA SER A 34 5.36 -7.05 -27.65
C SER A 34 5.41 -7.97 -28.87
N ILE A 35 6.53 -8.67 -29.08
CA ILE A 35 6.68 -9.63 -30.19
C ILE A 35 5.66 -10.77 -30.04
N SER A 36 5.54 -11.37 -28.85
CA SER A 36 4.56 -12.42 -28.59
C SER A 36 3.13 -11.97 -28.85
N LEU A 37 2.78 -10.72 -28.49
CA LEU A 37 1.47 -10.15 -28.74
C LEU A 37 1.21 -9.96 -30.23
N PHE A 38 2.18 -9.45 -31.01
CA PHE A 38 2.02 -9.32 -32.46
C PHE A 38 1.86 -10.68 -33.15
N VAL A 39 2.64 -11.68 -32.75
CA VAL A 39 2.51 -13.04 -33.26
C VAL A 39 1.13 -13.62 -32.91
N TRP A 40 0.67 -13.40 -31.68
CA TRP A 40 -0.66 -13.84 -31.25
C TRP A 40 -1.76 -13.16 -32.09
N ILE A 41 -1.76 -11.83 -32.22
CA ILE A 41 -2.74 -11.11 -33.07
C ILE A 41 -2.67 -11.56 -34.53
N GLY A 42 -1.46 -11.78 -35.06
CA GLY A 42 -1.30 -12.33 -36.41
C GLY A 42 -1.99 -13.69 -36.55
N TRP A 43 -1.75 -14.59 -35.61
CA TRP A 43 -2.37 -15.92 -35.59
C TRP A 43 -3.91 -15.88 -35.44
N THR A 44 -4.45 -14.93 -34.67
CA THR A 44 -5.91 -14.81 -34.49
C THR A 44 -6.61 -14.27 -35.74
N VAL A 45 -6.01 -13.32 -36.44
CA VAL A 45 -6.61 -12.65 -37.61
C VAL A 45 -6.54 -13.51 -38.88
N ILE A 46 -5.52 -14.36 -39.03
CA ILE A 46 -5.35 -15.20 -40.23
C ILE A 46 -6.39 -16.33 -40.24
N PRO A 47 -7.31 -16.43 -41.21
CA PRO A 47 -8.30 -17.51 -41.29
C PRO A 47 -7.65 -18.89 -41.56
N GLU A 48 -8.32 -19.96 -41.11
CA GLU A 48 -7.83 -21.36 -41.15
C GLU A 48 -7.46 -21.80 -42.57
N ASN A 49 -8.27 -21.41 -43.56
CA ASN A 49 -8.01 -21.67 -44.97
C ASN A 49 -6.64 -21.16 -45.45
N ILE A 50 -6.11 -20.09 -44.86
CA ILE A 50 -4.81 -19.52 -45.27
C ILE A 50 -3.66 -20.28 -44.59
N LEU A 51 -3.85 -20.69 -43.33
CA LEU A 51 -2.87 -21.49 -42.58
C LEU A 51 -2.65 -22.85 -43.24
N GLU A 52 -3.73 -23.53 -43.61
CA GLU A 52 -3.65 -24.86 -44.21
C GLU A 52 -3.09 -24.81 -45.64
N ASN A 53 -3.56 -23.88 -46.49
CA ASN A 53 -3.18 -23.85 -47.90
C ASN A 53 -1.79 -23.24 -48.17
N TYR A 54 -1.35 -22.24 -47.40
CA TYR A 54 -0.09 -21.54 -47.67
C TYR A 54 1.04 -21.92 -46.70
N LEU A 55 0.71 -22.28 -45.46
CA LEU A 55 1.70 -22.57 -44.42
C LEU A 55 1.92 -24.08 -44.22
N TYR A 56 1.04 -24.93 -44.79
CA TYR A 56 1.09 -26.40 -44.70
C TYR A 56 1.23 -26.92 -43.26
N ILE A 57 0.60 -26.22 -42.31
CA ILE A 57 0.60 -26.56 -40.88
C ILE A 57 -0.76 -27.12 -40.52
N GLU A 58 -0.81 -28.45 -40.37
CA GLU A 58 -2.03 -29.22 -40.14
C GLU A 58 -2.34 -29.40 -38.64
N TYR A 59 -1.38 -29.07 -37.76
CA TYR A 59 -1.52 -29.20 -36.31
C TYR A 59 -1.29 -27.86 -35.61
N TYR A 60 -2.37 -27.16 -35.30
CA TYR A 60 -2.39 -25.99 -34.42
C TYR A 60 -3.51 -26.14 -33.37
N PRO A 61 -3.35 -25.58 -32.16
CA PRO A 61 -4.40 -25.64 -31.14
C PRO A 61 -5.66 -24.90 -31.61
N ASP A 62 -6.84 -25.38 -31.21
CA ASP A 62 -8.14 -24.79 -31.58
C ASP A 62 -8.15 -23.26 -31.35
N LYS A 63 -8.68 -22.50 -32.32
CA LYS A 63 -8.81 -21.04 -32.23
C LYS A 63 -9.71 -20.57 -31.09
N TYR A 64 -10.47 -21.46 -30.47
CA TYR A 64 -11.18 -21.17 -29.23
C TYR A 64 -10.30 -20.48 -28.16
N TRP A 65 -9.01 -20.83 -28.09
CA TRP A 65 -8.06 -20.22 -27.17
C TRP A 65 -7.92 -18.70 -27.32
N THR A 66 -8.16 -18.16 -28.52
CA THR A 66 -8.19 -16.72 -28.80
C THR A 66 -9.22 -15.99 -27.96
N VAL A 67 -10.38 -16.60 -27.72
CA VAL A 67 -11.47 -16.02 -26.92
C VAL A 67 -11.34 -16.42 -25.46
N ALA A 68 -10.90 -17.65 -25.19
CA ALA A 68 -10.75 -18.16 -23.84
C ALA A 68 -9.75 -17.33 -23.02
N ILE A 69 -8.54 -17.07 -23.54
CA ILE A 69 -7.49 -16.33 -22.81
C ILE A 69 -7.97 -14.94 -22.34
N PRO A 70 -8.50 -14.05 -23.20
CA PRO A 70 -8.99 -12.75 -22.76
C PRO A 70 -10.22 -12.86 -21.84
N ALA A 71 -11.13 -13.79 -22.08
CA ALA A 71 -12.29 -13.99 -21.21
C ALA A 71 -11.89 -14.41 -19.78
N TYR A 72 -10.99 -15.39 -19.65
CA TYR A 72 -10.46 -15.81 -18.35
C TYR A 72 -9.63 -14.70 -17.68
N SER A 73 -8.86 -13.92 -18.44
CA SER A 73 -8.10 -12.79 -17.91
C SER A 73 -9.03 -11.71 -17.31
N LEU A 74 -10.13 -11.37 -17.98
CA LEU A 74 -11.12 -10.43 -17.45
C LEU A 74 -11.80 -10.98 -16.20
N MET A 75 -12.18 -12.26 -16.20
CA MET A 75 -12.78 -12.90 -15.02
C MET A 75 -11.82 -12.95 -13.83
N LEU A 76 -10.53 -13.24 -14.08
CA LEU A 76 -9.48 -13.20 -13.05
C LEU A 76 -9.33 -11.80 -12.47
N MET A 77 -9.32 -10.76 -13.32
CA MET A 77 -9.20 -9.37 -12.89
C MET A 77 -10.36 -8.97 -11.96
N VAL A 78 -11.60 -9.31 -12.32
CA VAL A 78 -12.77 -9.08 -11.47
C VAL A 78 -12.65 -9.82 -10.13
N TYR A 79 -12.22 -11.08 -10.16
CA TYR A 79 -12.01 -11.86 -8.95
C TYR A 79 -10.98 -11.22 -8.01
N ILE A 80 -9.86 -10.74 -8.56
CA ILE A 80 -8.82 -10.03 -7.79
C ILE A 80 -9.39 -8.74 -7.17
N TYR A 81 -10.18 -7.97 -7.91
CA TYR A 81 -10.79 -6.75 -7.37
C TYR A 81 -11.76 -7.02 -6.24
N ILE A 82 -12.62 -8.04 -6.38
CA ILE A 82 -13.53 -8.44 -5.30
C ILE A 82 -12.72 -8.91 -4.10
N GLY A 83 -11.69 -9.74 -4.31
CA GLY A 83 -10.81 -10.21 -3.23
C GLY A 83 -10.10 -9.07 -2.51
N MET A 84 -9.57 -8.08 -3.23
CA MET A 84 -8.96 -6.89 -2.66
C MET A 84 -9.97 -6.03 -1.90
N ALA A 85 -11.18 -5.85 -2.44
CA ALA A 85 -12.24 -5.12 -1.76
C ALA A 85 -12.60 -5.78 -0.43
N LEU A 86 -12.81 -7.11 -0.43
CA LEU A 86 -13.09 -7.89 0.77
C LEU A 86 -11.95 -7.79 1.78
N TYR A 87 -10.71 -7.95 1.34
CA TYR A 87 -9.53 -7.84 2.19
C TYR A 87 -9.43 -6.45 2.85
N ASN A 88 -9.67 -5.38 2.09
CA ASN A 88 -9.66 -4.02 2.62
C ASN A 88 -10.79 -3.80 3.64
N THR A 89 -11.97 -4.37 3.41
CA THR A 89 -13.12 -4.20 4.30
C THR A 89 -13.05 -5.04 5.57
N GLU A 90 -12.49 -6.25 5.51
CA GLU A 90 -12.52 -7.21 6.64
C GLU A 90 -11.23 -7.21 7.46
N VAL A 91 -10.07 -7.02 6.81
CA VAL A 91 -8.76 -7.14 7.46
C VAL A 91 -8.17 -5.76 7.80
N LEU A 92 -8.22 -4.82 6.86
CA LEU A 92 -7.58 -3.52 7.04
C LEU A 92 -8.46 -2.49 7.75
N THR A 93 -9.79 -2.59 7.59
CA THR A 93 -10.75 -1.64 8.15
C THR A 93 -11.42 -2.25 9.37
N PHE A 94 -11.57 -1.45 10.44
CA PHE A 94 -12.35 -1.86 11.61
C PHE A 94 -13.85 -1.94 11.27
N ALA A 95 -14.61 -2.73 12.05
CA ALA A 95 -16.06 -2.77 11.91
C ALA A 95 -16.67 -1.36 11.96
N ILE A 96 -17.75 -1.13 11.20
CA ILE A 96 -18.36 0.20 11.05
C ILE A 96 -18.83 0.78 12.39
N ASP A 97 -19.23 -0.09 13.32
CA ASP A 97 -19.71 0.26 14.66
C ASP A 97 -18.57 0.51 15.68
N ASP A 98 -17.31 0.47 15.24
CA ASP A 98 -16.16 0.62 16.12
C ASP A 98 -15.73 2.09 16.26
N VAL A 99 -15.64 2.57 17.49
CA VAL A 99 -15.14 3.92 17.81
C VAL A 99 -13.72 4.17 17.30
N ARG A 100 -12.94 3.10 17.09
CA ARG A 100 -11.59 3.17 16.51
C ARG A 100 -11.55 3.75 15.10
N ASN A 101 -12.67 3.76 14.36
CA ASN A 101 -12.75 4.46 13.06
C ASN A 101 -12.64 5.99 13.17
N PHE A 102 -12.95 6.57 14.33
CA PHE A 102 -12.94 8.02 14.56
C PHE A 102 -11.75 8.50 15.40
N VAL A 103 -10.92 7.57 15.87
CA VAL A 103 -9.90 7.79 16.88
C VAL A 103 -8.54 7.49 16.29
N ASP A 104 -7.58 8.38 16.51
CA ASP A 104 -6.17 8.14 16.18
C ASP A 104 -5.32 7.99 17.45
N SER A 105 -4.06 7.64 17.28
CA SER A 105 -3.00 7.49 18.29
C SER A 105 -2.84 8.71 19.19
N TYR A 106 -3.20 9.90 18.70
CA TYR A 106 -3.12 11.17 19.43
C TYR A 106 -4.45 11.62 20.05
N THR A 107 -5.52 10.84 19.91
CA THR A 107 -6.81 11.19 20.51
C THR A 107 -6.73 11.02 22.02
N TYR A 108 -6.90 12.13 22.75
CA TYR A 108 -7.03 12.14 24.19
C TYR A 108 -8.45 11.71 24.59
N MET A 109 -8.56 10.53 25.19
CA MET A 109 -9.81 10.03 25.77
C MET A 109 -9.81 10.26 27.28
N PRO A 110 -10.99 10.51 27.89
CA PRO A 110 -11.09 10.55 29.34
C PRO A 110 -10.69 9.18 29.91
N GLU A 111 -9.52 9.10 30.52
CA GLU A 111 -9.02 7.90 31.18
C GLU A 111 -9.82 7.69 32.48
N GLN A 112 -10.96 7.02 32.39
CA GLN A 112 -11.58 6.40 33.54
C GLN A 112 -11.24 4.92 33.52
N THR A 113 -10.05 4.59 34.03
CA THR A 113 -9.64 3.22 34.37
C THR A 113 -10.58 2.69 35.46
N VAL A 114 -11.60 1.95 35.04
CA VAL A 114 -12.38 1.13 35.98
C VAL A 114 -11.53 -0.08 36.32
N PRO A 115 -11.33 -0.40 37.61
CA PRO A 115 -10.73 -1.67 37.98
C PRO A 115 -11.61 -2.80 37.43
N GLY A 116 -11.10 -3.52 36.43
CA GLY A 116 -11.78 -4.65 35.79
C GLY A 116 -12.22 -4.46 34.32
N SER A 117 -12.04 -3.29 33.71
CA SER A 117 -12.33 -3.11 32.28
C SER A 117 -11.25 -3.76 31.40
N ARG A 118 -11.65 -4.58 30.41
CA ARG A 118 -10.73 -5.29 29.50
C ARG A 118 -10.28 -4.45 28.31
N SER A 119 -11.00 -3.38 27.95
CA SER A 119 -10.73 -2.58 26.76
C SER A 119 -10.86 -1.08 27.05
N LYS A 120 -9.83 -0.31 26.65
CA LYS A 120 -9.77 1.16 26.77
C LYS A 120 -10.96 1.87 26.10
N TYR A 121 -11.64 1.21 25.16
CA TYR A 121 -12.65 1.81 24.28
C TYR A 121 -14.11 1.62 24.74
N GLU A 122 -14.38 0.69 25.67
CA GLU A 122 -15.75 0.29 26.04
C GLU A 122 -16.53 1.41 26.73
N LYS A 123 -15.84 2.21 27.57
CA LYS A 123 -16.42 3.40 28.21
C LYS A 123 -16.42 4.64 27.33
N THR A 124 -15.57 4.70 26.30
CA THR A 124 -15.48 5.88 25.43
C THR A 124 -16.79 6.09 24.66
N ILE A 125 -17.48 5.01 24.31
CA ILE A 125 -18.77 5.04 23.59
C ILE A 125 -19.79 5.96 24.31
N ASP A 126 -19.84 5.94 25.64
CA ASP A 126 -20.77 6.77 26.42
C ASP A 126 -20.47 8.28 26.31
N TYR A 127 -19.20 8.62 26.05
CA TYR A 127 -18.72 9.99 25.96
C TYR A 127 -18.61 10.51 24.52
N VAL A 128 -18.74 9.68 23.47
CA VAL A 128 -18.64 10.10 22.06
C VAL A 128 -19.65 11.20 21.72
N TRP A 129 -20.89 11.07 22.22
CA TRP A 129 -21.98 12.03 22.01
C TRP A 129 -21.93 13.22 22.96
N LYS A 130 -21.09 13.17 23.99
CA LYS A 130 -20.96 14.24 24.97
C LYS A 130 -19.89 15.20 24.48
N ALA A 131 -20.25 16.48 24.35
CA ALA A 131 -19.24 17.50 24.10
C ALA A 131 -18.12 17.36 25.15
N PRO A 132 -16.83 17.36 24.74
CA PRO A 132 -15.74 17.39 25.71
C PRO A 132 -16.03 18.53 26.69
N SER A 133 -15.81 18.29 27.99
CA SER A 133 -15.98 19.32 29.01
C SER A 133 -15.27 20.57 28.50
N GLY A 134 -16.04 21.62 28.24
CA GLY A 134 -15.72 22.75 27.37
C GLY A 134 -14.60 23.67 27.86
N VAL A 135 -13.53 23.11 28.42
CA VAL A 135 -12.21 23.75 28.47
C VAL A 135 -11.68 23.73 27.04
N TRP A 136 -12.30 24.55 26.20
CA TRP A 136 -11.70 25.01 24.96
C TRP A 136 -10.43 25.78 25.31
N ASP A 137 -9.47 25.77 24.39
CA ASP A 137 -8.22 26.50 24.41
C ASP A 137 -8.26 27.68 25.39
N LEU A 138 -7.64 27.47 26.57
CA LEU A 138 -7.49 28.54 27.54
C LEU A 138 -6.76 29.69 26.82
N PRO A 139 -7.27 30.93 26.90
CA PRO A 139 -6.58 32.06 26.29
C PRO A 139 -5.13 32.05 26.80
N ILE A 140 -4.17 32.23 25.90
CA ILE A 140 -2.74 32.10 26.22
C ILE A 140 -2.32 32.96 27.42
N THR A 141 -3.06 34.05 27.66
CA THR A 141 -2.94 34.90 28.85
C THR A 141 -3.16 34.13 30.15
N LEU A 142 -4.21 33.30 30.24
CA LEU A 142 -4.56 32.53 31.45
C LEU A 142 -3.60 31.37 31.65
N VAL A 143 -3.13 30.75 30.56
CA VAL A 143 -2.07 29.73 30.62
C VAL A 143 -0.78 30.35 31.13
N ASN A 144 -0.36 31.50 30.59
CA ASN A 144 0.84 32.19 31.03
C ASN A 144 0.72 32.67 32.48
N GLU A 145 -0.45 33.17 32.90
CA GLU A 145 -0.70 33.56 34.28
C GLU A 145 -0.54 32.39 35.25
N VAL A 146 -1.09 31.22 34.94
CA VAL A 146 -0.94 30.03 35.81
C VAL A 146 0.49 29.47 35.77
N LEU A 147 1.14 29.46 34.61
CA LEU A 147 2.45 28.83 34.44
C LEU A 147 3.61 29.71 34.96
N TYR A 148 3.43 31.03 34.97
CA TYR A 148 4.45 32.01 35.32
C TYR A 148 4.08 32.89 36.53
N THR A 149 2.93 32.68 37.18
CA THR A 149 2.75 33.17 38.54
C THR A 149 3.65 32.33 39.42
N ASP A 150 4.83 32.87 39.72
CA ASP A 150 5.61 32.38 40.85
C ASP A 150 4.84 32.73 42.12
N ASP A 151 4.63 31.75 43.01
CA ASP A 151 4.11 31.95 44.38
C ASP A 151 5.07 32.79 45.27
N ASN A 152 5.95 33.60 44.67
CA ASN A 152 7.03 34.32 45.33
C ASN A 152 6.72 35.81 45.58
N ASP A 153 5.48 36.26 45.32
CA ASP A 153 5.01 37.60 45.68
C ASP A 153 4.24 37.58 47.03
N GLU A 154 4.90 37.12 48.11
CA GLU A 154 4.54 37.43 49.51
C GLU A 154 5.60 38.34 50.17
#